data_AF-A0A6P1L383-F1
#
_entry.id   AF-A0A6P1L383-F1
#
_cell.length_a   1.000
_cell.length_b   1.000
_cell.length_c   1.000
_cell.angle_alpha   90.00
_cell.angle_beta   90.00
_cell.angle_gamma   90.00
#
_symmetry.space_group_name_H-M   'P 1'
#
loop_
_entity.id
_entity.type
_entity.pdbx_description
1 polymer ?
#
loop_
_entity_poly.entity_id
_entity_poly.type
_entity_poly.pdbx_seq_one_letter_code
_entity_poly.pdbx_strand_id
1 'polypeptide(L)'
;MAKTTHLQVQELSRFAQEQDFNQQYRQYFGDVWDEVGVKDISRMTIQDAEQTLKVLADSEASPQFIKSLLAQAAIDGASPQVLEYFLSSDIDDYGRTLAQELFQDQTNPLEADTPLSSSKAQVLSSSLQPDLEWKI
;
A
#
# COMPACT_ATOMS: atom_id res chain seq x y z
N MET A 1 -17.30 -1.02 -4.73
CA MET A 1 -15.84 -0.92 -4.52
C MET A 1 -15.18 0.10 -5.45
N ALA A 2 -15.59 0.26 -6.71
CA ALA A 2 -14.98 1.21 -7.68
C ALA A 2 -14.82 2.68 -7.23
N LYS A 3 -15.75 3.24 -6.42
CA LYS A 3 -15.64 4.63 -5.93
C LYS A 3 -14.45 4.86 -4.99
N THR A 4 -14.08 3.84 -4.21
CA THR A 4 -12.99 3.94 -3.23
C THR A 4 -11.64 3.85 -3.95
N THR A 5 -11.52 2.96 -4.93
CA THR A 5 -10.31 2.77 -5.74
C THR A 5 -9.96 4.03 -6.53
N HIS A 6 -10.95 4.70 -7.12
CA HIS A 6 -10.72 5.97 -7.83
C HIS A 6 -10.20 7.08 -6.91
N LEU A 7 -10.67 7.14 -5.66
CA LEU A 7 -10.16 8.09 -4.66
C LEU A 7 -8.70 7.75 -4.29
N GLN A 8 -8.38 6.46 -4.14
CA GLN A 8 -7.03 6.01 -3.79
C GLN A 8 -6.03 6.25 -4.93
N VAL A 9 -6.46 6.15 -6.20
CA VAL A 9 -5.63 6.57 -7.36
C VAL A 9 -5.35 8.07 -7.31
N GLN A 10 -6.31 8.90 -6.91
CA GLN A 10 -6.09 10.33 -6.72
C GLN A 10 -5.13 10.61 -5.55
N GLU A 11 -5.27 9.89 -4.43
CA GLU A 11 -4.35 10.02 -3.30
C GLU A 11 -2.93 9.59 -3.66
N LEU A 12 -2.78 8.51 -4.42
CA LEU A 12 -1.50 8.06 -4.96
C LEU A 12 -0.87 9.11 -5.86
N SER A 13 -1.68 9.72 -6.73
CA SER A 13 -1.22 10.78 -7.65
C SER A 13 -0.79 12.03 -6.89
N ARG A 14 -1.51 12.42 -5.83
CA ARG A 14 -1.13 13.53 -4.95
C ARG A 14 0.17 13.21 -4.21
N PHE A 15 0.27 12.03 -3.62
CA PHE A 15 1.49 11.58 -2.96
C PHE A 15 2.69 11.62 -3.92
N ALA A 16 2.50 11.17 -5.16
CA ALA A 16 3.54 11.21 -6.18
C ALA A 16 4.08 12.62 -6.45
N GLN A 17 3.18 13.61 -6.50
CA GLN A 17 3.55 15.02 -6.65
C GLN A 17 4.31 15.56 -5.42
N GLU A 18 3.93 15.13 -4.22
CA GLU A 18 4.58 15.53 -2.97
C GLU A 18 5.98 14.96 -2.80
N GLN A 19 6.25 13.76 -3.33
CA GLN A 19 7.56 13.10 -3.18
C GLN A 19 8.69 13.77 -3.97
N ASP A 20 8.39 14.69 -4.89
CA ASP A 20 9.37 15.34 -5.79
C ASP A 20 10.40 14.31 -6.31
N PHE A 21 9.90 13.27 -6.99
CA PHE A 21 10.76 12.18 -7.46
C PHE A 21 11.80 12.71 -8.45
N ASN A 22 12.97 13.00 -7.89
CA ASN A 22 14.12 13.49 -8.63
C ASN A 22 14.65 12.39 -9.58
N GLN A 23 15.59 12.76 -10.44
CA GLN A 23 16.10 11.87 -11.48
C GLN A 23 16.71 10.57 -10.93
N GLN A 24 17.31 10.58 -9.73
CA GLN A 24 17.89 9.39 -9.12
C GLN A 24 16.81 8.40 -8.68
N TYR A 25 15.71 8.88 -8.10
CA TYR A 25 14.57 8.02 -7.76
C TYR A 25 13.93 7.40 -9.00
N ARG A 26 13.82 8.15 -10.10
CA ARG A 26 13.30 7.61 -11.36
C ARG A 26 14.18 6.51 -11.94
N GLN A 27 15.50 6.64 -11.85
CA GLN A 27 16.44 5.60 -12.30
C GLN A 27 16.31 4.34 -11.44
N TYR A 28 16.26 4.50 -10.12
CA TYR A 28 16.11 3.38 -9.20
C TYR A 28 14.83 2.56 -9.45
N PHE A 29 13.70 3.22 -9.70
CA PHE A 29 12.47 2.51 -10.07
C PHE A 29 12.50 1.97 -11.50
N GLY A 30 13.23 2.62 -12.41
CA GLY A 30 13.46 2.12 -13.77
C GLY A 30 14.06 0.71 -13.79
N ASP A 31 15.06 0.45 -12.94
CA ASP A 31 15.68 -0.88 -12.84
C ASP A 31 14.67 -1.95 -12.40
N VAL A 32 13.74 -1.59 -11.50
CA VAL A 32 12.66 -2.49 -11.04
C VAL A 32 11.69 -2.80 -12.18
N TRP A 33 11.33 -1.79 -12.98
CA TRP A 33 10.46 -1.98 -14.14
C TRP A 33 11.11 -2.85 -15.22
N ASP A 34 12.41 -2.68 -15.45
CA ASP A 34 13.17 -3.53 -16.36
C ASP A 34 13.22 -4.99 -15.90
N GLU A 35 13.33 -5.24 -14.59
CA GLU A 35 13.31 -6.59 -14.00
C GLU A 35 11.97 -7.31 -14.24
N VAL A 36 10.85 -6.58 -14.14
CA VAL A 36 9.51 -7.13 -14.41
C VAL A 36 9.14 -7.09 -15.90
N GLY A 37 10.05 -6.62 -16.77
CA GLY A 37 9.89 -6.60 -18.22
C GLY A 37 9.06 -5.43 -18.76
N VAL A 38 8.77 -4.41 -17.94
CA VAL A 38 8.00 -3.22 -18.32
C VAL A 38 8.93 -2.11 -18.81
N LYS A 39 8.96 -1.92 -20.13
CA LYS A 39 9.80 -0.87 -20.77
C LYS A 39 9.09 0.46 -20.96
N ASP A 40 7.76 0.44 -20.97
CA ASP A 40 6.92 1.61 -21.19
C ASP A 40 5.72 1.54 -20.24
N ILE A 41 5.82 2.25 -19.12
CA ILE A 41 4.82 2.28 -18.05
C ILE A 41 3.46 2.77 -18.60
N SER A 42 3.46 3.68 -19.58
CA SER A 42 2.24 4.19 -20.19
C SER A 42 1.45 3.13 -20.97
N ARG A 43 2.13 2.03 -21.33
CA ARG A 43 1.57 0.88 -22.05
C ARG A 43 1.45 -0.37 -21.19
N MET A 44 1.68 -0.24 -19.88
CA MET A 44 1.55 -1.33 -18.93
C MET A 44 0.15 -1.95 -19.02
N THR A 45 0.10 -3.27 -18.98
CA THR A 45 -1.12 -4.06 -18.96
C THR A 45 -1.41 -4.59 -17.56
N ILE A 46 -2.59 -5.19 -17.38
CA ILE A 46 -2.94 -5.88 -16.13
C ILE A 46 -2.01 -7.09 -15.88
N GLN A 47 -1.57 -7.78 -16.92
CA GLN A 47 -0.64 -8.90 -16.77
C GLN A 47 0.74 -8.44 -16.30
N ASP A 48 1.19 -7.27 -16.76
CA ASP A 48 2.41 -6.65 -16.27
C ASP A 48 2.28 -6.27 -14.78
N ALA A 49 1.11 -5.77 -14.38
CA ALA A 49 0.82 -5.47 -12.98
C ALA A 49 0.84 -6.73 -12.11
N GLU A 50 0.19 -7.82 -12.55
CA GLU A 50 0.24 -9.13 -11.88
C GLU A 50 1.67 -9.64 -11.70
N GLN A 51 2.49 -9.54 -12.73
CA GLN A 51 3.89 -9.98 -12.66
C GLN A 51 4.70 -9.08 -11.71
N THR A 52 4.45 -7.78 -11.74
CA THR A 52 5.07 -6.82 -10.82
C THR A 52 4.74 -7.16 -9.38
N LEU A 53 3.47 -7.44 -9.07
CA LEU A 53 3.05 -7.82 -7.71
C LEU A 53 3.76 -9.07 -7.21
N LYS A 54 3.96 -10.08 -8.07
CA LYS A 54 4.71 -11.29 -7.73
C LYS A 54 6.16 -10.98 -7.40
N VAL A 55 6.83 -10.17 -8.23
CA VAL A 55 8.23 -9.79 -7.98
C VAL A 55 8.37 -8.96 -6.70
N LEU A 56 7.42 -8.07 -6.40
CA LEU A 56 7.38 -7.32 -5.15
C LEU A 56 7.24 -8.24 -3.93
N ALA A 57 6.35 -9.24 -4.02
CA ALA A 57 6.17 -10.25 -2.99
C ALA A 57 7.45 -11.09 -2.79
N ASP A 58 8.03 -11.59 -3.87
CA ASP A 58 9.27 -12.40 -3.84
C ASP A 58 10.47 -11.62 -3.30
N SER A 59 10.47 -10.29 -3.47
CA SER A 59 11.53 -9.39 -3.00
C SER A 59 11.31 -8.85 -1.58
N GLU A 60 10.22 -9.24 -0.91
CA GLU A 60 9.85 -8.74 0.42
C GLU A 60 9.85 -7.20 0.49
N ALA A 61 9.36 -6.57 -0.57
CA ALA A 61 9.38 -5.12 -0.73
C ALA A 61 8.61 -4.39 0.39
N SER A 62 9.24 -3.40 1.02
CA SER A 62 8.59 -2.64 2.10
C SER A 62 7.33 -1.89 1.62
N PRO A 63 6.36 -1.61 2.50
CA PRO A 63 5.13 -0.88 2.13
C PRO A 63 5.41 0.48 1.49
N GLN A 64 6.38 1.21 2.06
CA GLN A 64 6.78 2.52 1.54
C GLN A 64 7.39 2.40 0.15
N PHE A 65 8.20 1.37 -0.10
CA PHE A 65 8.75 1.13 -1.43
C PHE A 65 7.65 0.85 -2.45
N ILE A 66 6.69 -0.03 -2.13
CA ILE A 66 5.56 -0.35 -3.02
C ILE A 66 4.77 0.91 -3.33
N LYS A 67 4.45 1.71 -2.31
CA LYS A 67 3.73 2.98 -2.48
C LYS A 67 4.49 3.95 -3.38
N SER A 68 5.80 4.10 -3.18
CA SER A 68 6.64 4.97 -4.01
C SER A 68 6.77 4.48 -5.46
N LEU A 69 6.87 3.16 -5.67
CA LEU A 69 6.90 2.55 -7.01
C LEU A 69 5.59 2.82 -7.76
N LEU A 70 4.43 2.58 -7.12
CA LEU A 70 3.13 2.87 -7.72
C LEU A 70 2.92 4.36 -7.99
N ALA A 71 3.42 5.23 -7.12
CA ALA A 71 3.36 6.67 -7.28
C ALA A 71 4.21 7.14 -8.48
N GLN A 72 5.40 6.58 -8.65
CA GLN A 72 6.23 6.86 -9.82
C GLN A 72 5.59 6.30 -11.10
N ALA A 73 4.95 5.13 -11.06
CA ALA A 73 4.18 4.61 -12.19
C ALA A 73 3.06 5.56 -12.63
N ALA A 74 2.37 6.18 -11.67
CA ALA A 74 1.34 7.18 -11.95
C ALA A 74 1.90 8.43 -12.64
N ILE A 75 3.10 8.90 -12.25
CA ILE A 75 3.78 10.03 -12.92
C ILE A 75 4.20 9.66 -14.34
N ASP A 76 4.69 8.45 -14.54
CA ASP A 76 5.21 7.98 -15.82
C ASP A 76 4.11 7.40 -16.74
N GLY A 77 2.84 7.58 -16.35
CA GLY A 77 1.69 7.47 -17.24
C GLY A 77 0.94 6.15 -17.19
N ALA A 78 1.12 5.32 -16.16
CA ALA A 78 0.32 4.12 -15.97
C ALA A 78 -1.17 4.44 -16.05
N SER A 79 -1.92 3.60 -16.78
CA SER A 79 -3.36 3.85 -16.95
C SER A 79 -4.10 3.73 -15.62
N PRO A 80 -5.20 4.49 -15.41
CA PRO A 80 -6.00 4.38 -14.19
C PRO A 80 -6.46 2.95 -13.91
N GLN A 81 -6.79 2.16 -14.93
CA GLN A 81 -7.23 0.78 -14.78
C GLN A 81 -6.13 -0.12 -14.20
N VAL A 82 -4.87 0.12 -14.58
CA VAL A 82 -3.71 -0.60 -14.06
C VAL A 82 -3.42 -0.20 -12.62
N LEU A 83 -3.47 1.10 -12.31
CA LEU A 83 -3.31 1.59 -10.94
C LEU A 83 -4.42 1.09 -10.03
N GLU A 84 -5.67 1.07 -10.52
CA GLU A 84 -6.80 0.48 -9.80
C GLU A 84 -6.59 -1.00 -9.53
N TYR A 85 -6.06 -1.75 -10.50
CA TYR A 85 -5.75 -3.17 -10.33
C TYR A 85 -4.74 -3.38 -9.20
N PHE A 86 -3.60 -2.67 -9.22
CA PHE A 86 -2.62 -2.70 -8.13
C PHE A 86 -3.29 -2.42 -6.78
N LEU A 87 -4.00 -1.31 -6.67
CA LEU A 87 -4.62 -0.85 -5.43
C LEU A 87 -5.74 -1.78 -4.90
N SER A 88 -6.42 -2.50 -5.79
CA SER A 88 -7.44 -3.49 -5.42
C SER A 88 -6.90 -4.89 -5.16
N SER A 89 -5.63 -5.15 -5.45
CA SER A 89 -5.02 -6.46 -5.28
C SER A 89 -4.77 -6.74 -3.80
N ASP A 90 -5.03 -7.98 -3.42
CA ASP A 90 -4.74 -8.59 -2.12
C ASP A 90 -3.56 -9.53 -2.37
N ILE A 91 -2.34 -9.09 -2.03
CA ILE A 91 -1.11 -9.80 -2.44
C ILE A 91 -0.86 -11.01 -1.54
N ASP A 92 -1.18 -10.88 -0.26
CA ASP A 92 -0.94 -11.91 0.75
C ASP A 92 -2.14 -12.86 0.93
N ASP A 93 -3.27 -12.59 0.26
CA ASP A 93 -4.53 -13.32 0.37
C ASP A 93 -5.18 -13.24 1.77
N TYR A 94 -4.94 -12.16 2.54
CA TYR A 94 -5.51 -11.96 3.89
C TYR A 94 -6.78 -11.11 3.93
N GLY A 95 -7.35 -10.79 2.77
CA GLY A 95 -8.64 -10.10 2.64
C GLY A 95 -8.55 -8.59 2.75
N ARG A 96 -7.35 -8.02 2.65
CA ARG A 96 -7.13 -6.56 2.58
C ARG A 96 -6.50 -6.22 1.24
N THR A 97 -6.96 -5.13 0.65
CA THR A 97 -6.33 -4.65 -0.58
C THR A 97 -5.09 -3.81 -0.27
N LEU A 98 -4.15 -3.77 -1.19
CA LEU A 98 -2.99 -2.88 -1.16
C LEU A 98 -3.36 -1.44 -0.78
N ALA A 99 -4.47 -0.93 -1.29
CA ALA A 99 -4.89 0.42 -0.96
C ALA A 99 -5.35 0.61 0.49
N GLN A 100 -5.87 -0.43 1.14
CA GLN A 100 -6.15 -0.36 2.58
C GLN A 100 -4.84 -0.36 3.36
N GLU A 101 -3.91 -1.21 2.98
CA GLU A 101 -2.65 -1.41 3.71
C GLU A 101 -1.71 -0.21 3.56
N LEU A 102 -1.60 0.36 2.35
CA LEU A 102 -0.70 1.50 2.06
C LEU A 102 -1.22 2.88 2.51
N PHE A 103 -2.53 3.03 2.71
CA PHE A 103 -3.14 4.34 3.00
C PHE A 103 -3.93 4.40 4.31
N GLN A 104 -4.52 3.29 4.77
CA GLN A 104 -5.39 3.27 5.97
C GLN A 104 -4.67 2.67 7.16
N ASP A 105 -4.18 1.44 6.99
CA ASP A 105 -3.70 0.63 8.11
C ASP A 105 -2.19 0.76 8.33
N GLN A 106 -1.44 1.14 7.28
CA GLN A 106 0.03 1.21 7.27
C GLN A 106 0.67 -0.13 7.65
N THR A 107 0.02 -1.23 7.25
CA THR A 107 0.47 -2.61 7.45
C THR A 107 1.37 -3.07 6.31
N ASN A 108 2.02 -4.21 6.49
CA ASN A 108 2.85 -4.80 5.46
C ASN A 108 1.99 -5.62 4.48
N PRO A 109 1.85 -5.21 3.20
CA PRO A 109 0.98 -5.90 2.26
C PRO A 109 1.54 -7.25 1.77
N LEU A 110 2.77 -7.59 2.18
CA LEU A 110 3.42 -8.84 1.83
C LEU A 110 3.51 -9.82 3.00
N GLU A 111 3.18 -9.36 4.21
CA GLU A 111 3.14 -10.22 5.38
C GLU A 111 1.70 -10.42 5.79
N ALA A 112 1.31 -11.69 5.79
CA ALA A 112 0.21 -12.21 6.56
C ALA A 112 0.12 -11.53 7.94
N ASP A 113 -0.72 -10.51 8.08
CA ASP A 113 -0.96 -9.98 9.42
C ASP A 113 -1.54 -11.13 10.25
N THR A 114 -0.85 -11.48 11.34
CA THR A 114 -1.56 -12.04 12.49
C THR A 114 -2.76 -11.14 12.73
N PRO A 115 -3.99 -11.69 12.79
CA PRO A 115 -5.20 -10.87 12.81
C PRO A 115 -5.00 -9.78 13.85
N LEU A 116 -5.02 -8.53 13.39
CA LEU A 116 -4.96 -7.35 14.24
C LEU A 116 -6.11 -7.49 15.22
N SER A 117 -5.82 -8.09 16.36
CA SER A 117 -6.72 -8.13 17.49
C SER A 117 -7.03 -6.68 17.73
N SER A 118 -8.32 -6.35 17.57
CA SER A 118 -8.86 -5.01 17.57
C SER A 118 -8.45 -4.27 18.86
N SER A 119 -7.25 -3.70 18.89
CA SER A 119 -6.71 -2.92 20.00
C SER A 119 -6.75 -1.44 19.65
N LYS A 120 -7.83 -1.02 18.99
CA LYS A 120 -8.30 0.37 19.03
C LYS A 120 -9.49 0.49 19.98
N ALA A 121 -9.36 -0.09 21.18
CA ALA A 121 -10.27 0.10 22.31
C ALA A 121 -9.54 -0.16 23.64
N GLN A 122 -8.39 0.48 23.85
CA GLN A 122 -7.80 0.55 25.19
C GLN A 122 -7.05 1.86 25.41
N VAL A 123 -7.67 2.97 24.99
CA VAL A 123 -7.46 4.24 25.68
C VAL A 123 -8.23 4.13 26.99
N LEU A 124 -7.54 3.60 28.00
CA LEU A 124 -7.71 3.93 29.41
C LEU A 124 -9.17 4.11 29.86
N SER A 125 -9.85 3.00 30.12
CA SER A 125 -10.75 2.96 31.28
C SER A 125 -9.90 3.23 32.52
N SER A 126 -9.69 4.51 32.83
CA SER A 126 -9.27 4.91 34.17
C SER A 126 -10.34 4.41 35.12
N SER A 127 -9.98 3.35 35.83
CA SER A 127 -10.76 2.66 36.83
C SER A 127 -11.44 3.65 37.77
N LEU A 128 -12.73 3.91 37.54
CA LEU A 128 -13.65 4.44 38.54
C LEU A 128 -14.10 3.23 39.37
N GLN A 129 -13.28 2.82 40.32
CA GLN A 129 -13.75 2.02 41.45
C GLN A 129 -13.99 2.98 42.63
N PRO A 130 -15.23 3.17 43.08
CA PRO A 130 -15.47 3.81 44.36
C PRO A 130 -14.94 2.92 45.48
N ASP A 131 -14.14 3.57 46.33
CA ASP A 131 -13.62 3.16 47.63
C ASP A 131 -14.61 2.29 48.42
N LEU A 132 -14.23 1.03 48.68
CA LEU A 132 -14.91 0.21 49.69
C LEU A 132 -13.91 -0.67 50.46
N GLU A 133 -13.61 -0.17 51.65
CA GLU A 133 -13.33 -0.87 52.91
C GLU A 133 -12.11 -1.81 53.01
N TRP A 134 -11.15 -1.38 53.84
CA TRP A 134 -10.53 -2.30 54.81
C TRP A 134 -10.51 -1.68 56.20
N LYS A 135 -11.40 -2.24 57.03
CA LYS A 135 -11.41 -2.20 58.49
C LYS A 135 -10.23 -3.00 59.04
N ILE A 136 -9.41 -2.38 59.88
CA ILE A 136 -8.65 -3.05 60.96
C ILE A 136 -8.73 -2.17 62.20
#